data_AF-A0A1I1B9R5-F1
#
_entry.id   AF-A0A1I1B9R5-F1
#
_cell.length_a   1.000
_cell.length_b   1.000
_cell.length_c   1.000
_cell.angle_alpha   90.00
_cell.angle_beta   90.00
_cell.angle_gamma   90.00
#
_symmetry.space_group_name_H-M   'P 1'
#
loop_
_entity.id
_entity.type
_entity.pdbx_description
1 polymer ?
#
loop_
_entity_poly.entity_id
_entity_poly.type
_entity_poly.pdbx_seq_one_letter_code
_entity_poly.pdbx_strand_id
1 'polypeptide(L)'
;MSVQYELVEKVVKAGGTVGVNCDYTDIKAALDDIADNSAGKRYVLRILNGTYDVSNDGNLYLGLKNYVDLIGQSRGGVRIVKRDDDYSDAKNVFDTAYYGQRIEYASLRNLTLIGYNLKAPVHIDDEYLQGTIELVDCTLINENTPDMGNYRNGLACGLRQGQRVVARGVHSNGMLWMHNGFEAYAGEGCRFELYNCISPFIVIGELITYGNDTIVIEGCRAEFLRYLYIKGVAVQQLRPYVQSSFSFELRGNSIDYVEAVTTMDLGYTSVPTAFDELCEGKWSISDPSIHQFVRNTGAADIVRGSLVSRNGDGVKRWASGERLYGMALDVILPVDYGIVQDRGIVFIPVHPDTEIAEDEPVELDASGRAVRHGRGEKIGVAQGRYAHGDRPLKVKLTKSQLS
;
A
#
# COMPACT_ATOMS: atom_id res chain seq x y z
N MET A 1 15.59 -30.37 -4.86
CA MET A 1 16.76 -30.52 -5.75
C MET A 1 17.32 -29.13 -5.98
N SER A 2 18.59 -28.87 -5.64
CA SER A 2 19.22 -27.59 -5.98
C SER A 2 19.50 -27.58 -7.48
N VAL A 3 18.82 -26.72 -8.23
CA VAL A 3 19.18 -26.48 -9.63
C VAL A 3 20.57 -25.86 -9.62
N GLN A 4 21.59 -26.59 -10.09
CA GLN A 4 22.88 -25.99 -10.42
C GLN A 4 22.68 -25.13 -11.66
N TYR A 5 23.04 -23.86 -11.57
CA TYR A 5 23.12 -22.94 -12.70
C TYR A 5 24.57 -22.53 -12.92
N GLU A 6 24.92 -22.29 -14.17
CA GLU A 6 26.15 -21.59 -14.53
C GLU A 6 26.04 -20.13 -14.06
N LEU A 7 27.09 -19.61 -13.43
CA LEU A 7 27.20 -18.21 -13.03
C LEU A 7 28.28 -17.53 -13.87
N VAL A 8 27.89 -16.53 -14.65
CA VAL A 8 28.81 -15.71 -15.45
C VAL A 8 28.91 -14.32 -14.84
N GLU A 9 30.12 -13.93 -14.43
CA GLU A 9 30.36 -12.58 -13.93
C GLU A 9 30.97 -11.68 -15.02
N LYS A 10 30.49 -10.44 -15.10
CA LYS A 10 31.05 -9.37 -15.91
C LYS A 10 31.25 -8.11 -15.07
N VAL A 11 32.33 -7.39 -15.28
CA VAL A 11 32.69 -6.18 -14.54
C VAL A 11 32.46 -4.94 -15.41
N VAL A 12 31.70 -3.98 -14.87
CA VAL A 12 31.46 -2.69 -15.51
C VAL A 12 32.17 -1.59 -14.72
N LYS A 13 33.01 -0.76 -15.36
CA LYS A 13 33.76 0.33 -14.69
C LYS A 13 33.73 1.62 -15.51
N ALA A 14 33.08 2.66 -15.00
CA ALA A 14 33.09 3.98 -15.61
C ALA A 14 34.54 4.50 -15.72
N GLY A 15 34.94 4.96 -16.90
CA GLY A 15 36.32 5.40 -17.18
C GLY A 15 37.38 4.29 -17.07
N GLY A 16 36.96 3.03 -17.05
CA GLY A 16 37.86 1.87 -17.06
C GLY A 16 38.52 1.64 -18.42
N THR A 17 39.34 0.59 -18.49
CA THR A 17 39.97 0.12 -19.73
C THR A 17 39.59 -1.35 -19.93
N VAL A 18 38.82 -1.62 -20.98
CA VAL A 18 38.31 -2.96 -21.32
C VAL A 18 39.47 -3.93 -21.50
N GLY A 19 39.36 -5.13 -20.91
CA GLY A 19 40.40 -6.17 -20.94
C GLY A 19 41.55 -5.96 -19.95
N VAL A 20 41.58 -4.81 -19.26
CA VAL A 20 42.59 -4.52 -18.23
C VAL A 20 41.95 -4.54 -16.85
N ASN A 21 40.89 -3.77 -16.63
CA ASN A 21 40.26 -3.64 -15.32
C ASN A 21 38.72 -3.65 -15.35
N CYS A 22 38.13 -3.93 -16.50
CA CYS A 22 36.71 -4.15 -16.69
C CYS A 22 36.44 -4.94 -17.98
N ASP A 23 35.24 -5.52 -18.08
CA ASP A 23 34.71 -6.09 -19.32
C ASP A 23 33.98 -5.02 -20.14
N TYR A 24 33.34 -4.06 -19.46
CA TYR A 24 32.63 -2.94 -20.09
C TYR A 24 32.87 -1.63 -19.35
N THR A 25 32.80 -0.51 -20.07
CA THR A 25 32.78 0.84 -19.47
C THR A 25 31.37 1.42 -19.40
N ASP A 26 30.43 0.82 -20.13
CA ASP A 26 29.05 1.24 -20.27
C ASP A 26 28.09 0.12 -19.83
N ILE A 27 27.05 0.48 -19.07
CA ILE A 27 26.09 -0.49 -18.50
C ILE A 27 25.18 -1.03 -19.59
N LYS A 28 24.78 -0.18 -20.55
CA LYS A 28 23.89 -0.61 -21.63
C LYS A 28 24.58 -1.65 -22.50
N ALA A 29 25.82 -1.41 -22.93
CA ALA A 29 26.62 -2.36 -23.68
C ALA A 29 26.79 -3.70 -22.95
N ALA A 30 27.02 -3.66 -21.64
CA ALA A 30 27.11 -4.87 -20.81
C ALA A 30 25.79 -5.66 -20.78
N LEU A 31 24.65 -4.96 -20.67
CA LEU A 31 23.34 -5.59 -20.72
C LEU A 31 23.05 -6.14 -22.12
N ASP A 32 23.25 -5.35 -23.18
CA ASP A 32 22.98 -5.72 -24.58
C ASP A 32 23.70 -7.02 -24.97
N ASP A 33 24.95 -7.22 -24.54
CA ASP A 33 25.78 -8.38 -24.86
C ASP A 33 25.30 -9.70 -24.23
N ILE A 34 24.45 -9.64 -23.19
CA ILE A 34 23.85 -10.83 -22.58
C ILE A 34 22.69 -11.32 -23.45
N ALA A 35 22.87 -12.41 -24.18
CA ALA A 35 21.86 -12.96 -25.09
C ALA A 35 21.41 -14.40 -24.78
N ASP A 36 22.10 -15.11 -23.88
CA ASP A 36 21.91 -16.55 -23.59
C ASP A 36 21.56 -16.84 -22.11
N ASN A 37 21.12 -15.82 -21.38
CA ASN A 37 20.62 -15.93 -20.01
C ASN A 37 19.40 -16.87 -19.92
N SER A 38 19.35 -17.73 -18.90
CA SER A 38 18.28 -18.69 -18.69
C SER A 38 18.23 -19.18 -17.24
N ALA A 39 17.23 -20.00 -16.89
CA ALA A 39 17.15 -20.61 -15.55
C ALA A 39 18.40 -21.43 -15.18
N GLY A 40 19.10 -21.98 -16.18
CA GLY A 40 20.36 -22.72 -16.03
C GLY A 40 21.62 -21.87 -16.18
N LYS A 41 21.52 -20.59 -16.57
CA LYS A 41 22.65 -19.69 -16.79
C LYS A 41 22.33 -18.26 -16.35
N ARG A 42 22.91 -17.84 -15.23
CA ARG A 42 22.71 -16.53 -14.60
C ARG A 42 23.90 -15.62 -14.81
N TYR A 43 23.63 -14.34 -15.01
CA TYR A 43 24.66 -13.31 -15.15
C TYR A 43 24.71 -12.40 -13.93
N VAL A 44 25.92 -12.06 -13.49
CA VAL A 44 26.17 -11.02 -12.49
C VAL A 44 26.94 -9.89 -13.17
N LEU A 45 26.31 -8.72 -13.28
CA LEU A 45 26.98 -7.49 -13.66
C LEU A 45 27.49 -6.81 -12.39
N ARG A 46 28.79 -6.94 -12.11
CA ARG A 46 29.46 -6.24 -11.00
C ARG A 46 29.82 -4.83 -11.46
N ILE A 47 29.14 -3.84 -10.91
CA ILE A 47 29.31 -2.43 -11.30
C ILE A 47 30.21 -1.74 -10.27
N LEU A 48 31.38 -1.28 -10.69
CA LEU A 48 32.33 -0.61 -9.80
C LEU A 48 31.90 0.83 -9.51
N ASN A 49 32.42 1.38 -8.41
CA ASN A 49 32.13 2.77 -8.03
C ASN A 49 32.44 3.73 -9.19
N GLY A 50 31.51 4.63 -9.46
CA GLY A 50 31.53 5.50 -10.63
C GLY A 50 30.15 6.11 -10.89
N THR A 51 30.11 7.09 -11.78
CA THR A 51 28.86 7.62 -12.32
C THR A 51 28.71 7.14 -13.76
N TYR A 52 27.56 6.55 -14.05
CA TYR A 52 27.18 6.00 -15.34
C TYR A 52 26.01 6.81 -15.85
N ASP A 53 26.28 7.67 -16.83
CA ASP A 53 25.27 8.52 -17.44
C ASP A 53 24.69 7.80 -18.66
N VAL A 54 23.38 7.51 -18.62
CA VAL A 54 22.61 6.86 -19.68
C VAL A 54 21.50 7.79 -20.20
N SER A 55 21.71 9.10 -20.04
CA SER A 55 20.84 10.16 -20.54
C SER A 55 20.93 10.31 -22.06
N ASN A 56 19.84 10.72 -22.70
CA ASN A 56 19.82 11.15 -24.10
C ASN A 56 20.46 10.17 -25.12
N ASP A 57 20.48 8.88 -24.80
CA ASP A 57 21.01 7.81 -25.64
C ASP A 57 20.00 7.32 -26.70
N GLY A 58 18.86 8.00 -26.81
CA GLY A 58 17.72 7.63 -27.66
C GLY A 58 16.84 6.53 -27.06
N ASN A 59 17.23 5.92 -25.93
CA ASN A 59 16.42 4.90 -25.26
C ASN A 59 15.54 5.53 -24.19
N LEU A 60 14.37 4.91 -24.02
CA LEU A 60 13.43 5.29 -22.97
C LEU A 60 13.91 4.81 -21.59
N TYR A 61 14.76 3.77 -21.54
CA TYR A 61 15.24 3.14 -20.31
C TYR A 61 16.35 2.10 -20.59
N LEU A 62 17.04 1.66 -19.53
CA LEU A 62 17.81 0.41 -19.52
C LEU A 62 16.88 -0.77 -19.23
N GLY A 63 16.88 -1.80 -20.06
CA GLY A 63 16.05 -2.97 -19.77
C GLY A 63 16.63 -3.89 -18.74
N LEU A 64 15.78 -4.29 -17.80
CA LEU A 64 16.02 -5.46 -16.99
C LEU A 64 16.02 -6.70 -17.89
N LYS A 65 16.99 -7.60 -17.66
CA LYS A 65 17.11 -8.88 -18.38
C LYS A 65 16.82 -10.04 -17.45
N ASN A 66 16.15 -11.06 -17.97
CA ASN A 66 15.84 -12.26 -17.20
C ASN A 66 17.12 -12.94 -16.70
N TYR A 67 17.14 -13.47 -15.48
CA TYR A 67 18.30 -14.12 -14.88
C TYR A 67 19.59 -13.28 -14.81
N VAL A 68 19.45 -11.94 -14.70
CA VAL A 68 20.57 -11.02 -14.53
C VAL A 68 20.48 -10.30 -13.17
N ASP A 69 21.57 -10.34 -12.41
CA ASP A 69 21.78 -9.60 -11.18
C ASP A 69 22.72 -8.41 -11.43
N LEU A 70 22.28 -7.18 -11.19
CA LEU A 70 23.12 -5.98 -11.23
C LEU A 70 23.55 -5.63 -9.82
N ILE A 71 24.85 -5.73 -9.53
CA ILE A 71 25.39 -5.57 -8.18
C ILE A 71 26.44 -4.46 -8.19
N GLY A 72 26.07 -3.32 -7.61
CA GLY A 72 27.00 -2.24 -7.36
C GLY A 72 28.03 -2.59 -6.29
N GLN A 73 29.24 -2.05 -6.44
CA GLN A 73 30.31 -2.16 -5.44
C GLN A 73 29.89 -1.51 -4.12
N SER A 74 29.11 -0.43 -4.17
CA SER A 74 28.50 0.18 -2.98
C SER A 74 27.30 1.05 -3.38
N ARG A 75 26.27 1.07 -2.52
CA ARG A 75 25.04 1.88 -2.72
C ARG A 75 25.34 3.34 -3.04
N GLY A 76 26.22 3.98 -2.27
CA GLY A 76 26.56 5.40 -2.46
C GLY A 76 27.64 5.67 -3.52
N GLY A 77 28.43 4.67 -3.89
CA GLY A 77 29.56 4.82 -4.83
C GLY A 77 29.21 4.52 -6.28
N VAL A 78 28.15 3.75 -6.54
CA VAL A 78 27.63 3.47 -7.89
C VAL A 78 26.40 4.33 -8.15
N ARG A 79 26.50 5.24 -9.13
CA ARG A 79 25.41 6.15 -9.51
C ARG A 79 25.05 5.92 -10.97
N ILE A 80 23.83 5.47 -11.25
CA ILE A 80 23.29 5.35 -12.60
C ILE A 80 22.31 6.50 -12.80
N VAL A 81 22.57 7.33 -13.79
CA VAL A 81 21.90 8.62 -13.99
C VAL A 81 21.23 8.62 -15.35
N LYS A 82 19.94 8.94 -15.36
CA LYS A 82 19.20 9.26 -16.59
C LYS A 82 18.46 10.57 -16.40
N ARG A 83 18.76 11.54 -17.25
CA ARG A 83 18.11 12.84 -17.30
C ARG A 83 17.70 13.13 -18.73
N ASP A 84 16.41 13.22 -18.96
CA ASP A 84 15.89 13.57 -20.28
C ASP A 84 15.29 14.98 -20.23
N ASP A 85 15.33 15.70 -21.35
CA ASP A 85 14.85 17.10 -21.39
C ASP A 85 13.33 17.19 -21.18
N ASP A 86 12.58 16.22 -21.72
CA ASP A 86 11.12 16.17 -21.64
C ASP A 86 10.61 14.98 -20.82
N TYR A 87 9.56 15.20 -20.04
CA TYR A 87 8.85 14.14 -19.32
C TYR A 87 8.09 13.20 -20.24
N SER A 88 8.14 11.91 -19.92
CA SER A 88 7.23 10.91 -20.48
C SER A 88 7.02 9.76 -19.50
N ASP A 89 5.78 9.27 -19.43
CA ASP A 89 5.44 8.10 -18.62
C ASP A 89 6.14 6.81 -19.08
N ALA A 90 6.66 6.81 -20.31
CA ALA A 90 7.40 5.68 -20.86
C ALA A 90 8.89 5.70 -20.50
N LYS A 91 9.41 6.78 -19.91
CA LYS A 91 10.83 6.94 -19.61
C LYS A 91 11.15 6.57 -18.17
N ASN A 92 12.15 5.73 -17.97
CA ASN A 92 12.59 5.19 -16.68
C ASN A 92 14.11 4.99 -16.66
N VAL A 93 14.77 4.85 -15.49
CA VAL A 93 16.18 4.39 -15.51
C VAL A 93 16.20 2.90 -15.88
N PHE A 94 15.40 2.09 -15.17
CA PHE A 94 15.18 0.68 -15.48
C PHE A 94 13.72 0.36 -15.74
N ASP A 95 13.46 -0.51 -16.72
CA ASP A 95 12.13 -1.01 -17.06
C ASP A 95 12.15 -2.51 -17.41
N THR A 96 11.04 -3.20 -17.18
CA THR A 96 10.83 -4.60 -17.63
C THR A 96 10.33 -4.69 -19.08
N ALA A 97 9.78 -3.61 -19.65
CA ALA A 97 9.23 -3.61 -21.00
C ALA A 97 10.30 -3.67 -22.12
N TYR A 98 11.59 -3.58 -21.80
CA TYR A 98 12.65 -3.69 -22.80
C TYR A 98 12.79 -5.13 -23.31
N TYR A 99 13.08 -5.25 -24.59
CA TYR A 99 13.33 -6.52 -25.30
C TYR A 99 12.14 -7.43 -25.58
N GLY A 100 10.92 -7.07 -25.16
CA GLY A 100 9.74 -7.90 -25.39
C GLY A 100 9.83 -9.29 -24.74
N GLN A 101 10.76 -9.46 -23.79
CA GLN A 101 10.98 -10.70 -23.06
C GLN A 101 10.19 -10.68 -21.77
N ARG A 102 9.76 -11.86 -21.33
CA ARG A 102 9.17 -12.01 -20.01
C ARG A 102 10.25 -12.36 -18.99
N ILE A 103 10.24 -11.65 -17.86
CA ILE A 103 11.26 -11.73 -16.81
C ILE A 103 10.76 -12.66 -15.71
N GLU A 104 11.45 -13.78 -15.51
CA GLU A 104 11.18 -14.72 -14.43
C GLU A 104 11.99 -14.37 -13.17
N TYR A 105 13.19 -13.80 -13.34
CA TYR A 105 14.00 -13.30 -12.24
C TYR A 105 14.91 -12.15 -12.67
N ALA A 106 15.04 -11.10 -11.88
CA ALA A 106 16.11 -10.11 -12.00
C ALA A 106 16.37 -9.46 -10.63
N SER A 107 17.59 -8.94 -10.40
CA SER A 107 17.83 -8.14 -9.19
C SER A 107 18.72 -6.92 -9.40
N LEU A 108 18.44 -5.88 -8.61
CA LEU A 108 19.21 -4.64 -8.51
C LEU A 108 19.72 -4.52 -7.08
N ARG A 109 21.04 -4.44 -6.88
CA ARG A 109 21.65 -4.46 -5.55
C ARG A 109 22.74 -3.40 -5.39
N ASN A 110 22.75 -2.68 -4.26
CA ASN A 110 23.81 -1.71 -3.94
C ASN A 110 23.99 -0.61 -4.99
N LEU A 111 22.89 -0.02 -5.49
CA LEU A 111 22.90 1.02 -6.52
C LEU A 111 22.24 2.31 -6.04
N THR A 112 22.72 3.46 -6.52
CA THR A 112 21.94 4.70 -6.53
C THR A 112 21.44 4.97 -7.96
N LEU A 113 20.13 5.03 -8.14
CA LEU A 113 19.46 5.30 -9.42
C LEU A 113 18.87 6.71 -9.37
N ILE A 114 19.22 7.53 -10.34
CA ILE A 114 18.83 8.95 -10.39
C ILE A 114 18.11 9.20 -11.71
N GLY A 115 16.84 9.59 -11.61
CA GLY A 115 15.99 9.98 -12.73
C GLY A 115 15.66 11.47 -12.72
N TYR A 116 15.62 12.12 -13.88
CA TYR A 116 15.08 13.46 -14.06
C TYR A 116 14.16 13.48 -15.29
N ASN A 117 12.95 14.00 -15.11
CA ASN A 117 11.87 13.98 -16.10
C ASN A 117 11.49 12.56 -16.56
N LEU A 118 11.34 11.64 -15.60
CA LEU A 118 11.01 10.23 -15.81
C LEU A 118 9.78 9.85 -14.97
N LYS A 119 9.07 8.78 -15.36
CA LYS A 119 8.01 8.19 -14.52
C LYS A 119 8.59 7.69 -13.19
N ALA A 120 9.64 6.87 -13.27
CA ALA A 120 10.33 6.33 -12.10
C ALA A 120 11.81 5.98 -12.40
N PRO A 121 12.68 5.96 -11.39
CA PRO A 121 13.96 5.26 -11.47
C PRO A 121 13.79 3.76 -11.80
N VAL A 122 12.81 3.09 -11.21
CA VAL A 122 12.49 1.68 -11.54
C VAL A 122 11.02 1.56 -11.85
N HIS A 123 10.73 1.08 -13.05
CA HIS A 123 9.39 0.70 -13.48
C HIS A 123 9.34 -0.81 -13.72
N ILE A 124 8.27 -1.44 -13.25
CA ILE A 124 7.98 -2.85 -13.46
C ILE A 124 6.59 -2.93 -14.06
N ASP A 125 6.54 -3.26 -15.33
CA ASP A 125 5.32 -3.47 -16.08
C ASP A 125 4.85 -4.93 -15.89
N ASP A 126 3.57 -5.10 -15.52
CA ASP A 126 2.97 -6.40 -15.28
C ASP A 126 2.91 -7.27 -16.54
N GLU A 127 2.95 -6.67 -17.73
CA GLU A 127 2.92 -7.41 -18.97
C GLU A 127 4.17 -8.29 -19.17
N TYR A 128 5.29 -7.80 -18.65
CA TYR A 128 6.62 -8.35 -18.89
C TYR A 128 7.23 -9.05 -17.68
N LEU A 129 6.59 -9.01 -16.51
CA LEU A 129 6.98 -9.82 -15.36
C LEU A 129 6.30 -11.21 -15.41
N GLN A 130 7.00 -12.26 -14.98
CA GLN A 130 6.44 -13.61 -14.79
C GLN A 130 6.81 -14.23 -13.45
N GLY A 131 7.89 -13.75 -12.84
CA GLY A 131 8.36 -14.24 -11.56
C GLY A 131 8.69 -13.12 -10.61
N THR A 132 9.95 -13.05 -10.17
CA THR A 132 10.37 -12.17 -9.07
C THR A 132 11.38 -11.12 -9.51
N ILE A 133 11.15 -9.85 -9.15
CA ILE A 133 12.18 -8.82 -9.18
C ILE A 133 12.57 -8.44 -7.76
N GLU A 134 13.87 -8.37 -7.49
CA GLU A 134 14.40 -7.95 -6.18
C GLU A 134 15.18 -6.63 -6.27
N LEU A 135 14.91 -5.71 -5.34
CA LEU A 135 15.69 -4.51 -5.11
C LEU A 135 16.29 -4.60 -3.70
N VAL A 136 17.62 -4.56 -3.58
CA VAL A 136 18.30 -4.73 -2.27
C VAL A 136 19.33 -3.62 -2.07
N ASP A 137 19.16 -2.85 -0.99
CA ASP A 137 20.06 -1.75 -0.63
C ASP A 137 20.24 -0.75 -1.77
N CYS A 138 19.14 -0.31 -2.38
CA CYS A 138 19.13 0.69 -3.45
C CYS A 138 18.72 2.08 -2.93
N THR A 139 19.20 3.13 -3.59
CA THR A 139 18.68 4.50 -3.42
C THR A 139 18.02 4.94 -4.72
N LEU A 140 16.75 5.35 -4.66
CA LEU A 140 15.93 5.73 -5.81
C LEU A 140 15.60 7.23 -5.71
N ILE A 141 16.23 8.03 -6.56
CA ILE A 141 16.07 9.48 -6.58
C ILE A 141 15.33 9.85 -7.86
N ASN A 142 14.15 10.44 -7.73
CA ASN A 142 13.42 11.05 -8.82
C ASN A 142 13.43 12.59 -8.64
N GLU A 143 14.13 13.28 -9.54
CA GLU A 143 14.40 14.74 -9.51
C GLU A 143 13.35 15.55 -10.30
N ASN A 144 12.18 14.98 -10.62
CA ASN A 144 11.11 15.61 -11.42
C ASN A 144 10.76 17.05 -10.98
N THR A 145 10.50 17.92 -11.97
CA THR A 145 10.08 19.32 -11.73
C THR A 145 8.75 19.40 -10.96
N PRO A 146 8.53 20.46 -10.14
CA PRO A 146 7.39 20.57 -9.22
C PRO A 146 6.00 20.52 -9.86
N ASP A 147 5.88 20.87 -11.14
CA ASP A 147 4.60 21.04 -11.83
C ASP A 147 4.05 19.74 -12.48
N MET A 148 4.74 18.61 -12.33
CA MET A 148 4.42 17.36 -13.05
C MET A 148 3.38 16.46 -12.37
N GLY A 149 2.56 17.03 -11.50
CA GLY A 149 1.49 16.30 -10.81
C GLY A 149 2.02 15.29 -9.78
N ASN A 150 1.08 14.65 -9.07
CA ASN A 150 1.27 13.91 -7.82
C ASN A 150 2.08 12.59 -7.92
N TYR A 151 2.97 12.41 -8.91
CA TYR A 151 3.60 11.11 -9.22
C TYR A 151 5.12 11.16 -9.31
N ARG A 152 5.79 11.54 -8.22
CA ARG A 152 7.24 11.32 -8.09
C ARG A 152 7.47 9.88 -7.65
N ASN A 153 7.41 8.90 -8.56
CA ASN A 153 7.67 7.51 -8.18
C ASN A 153 9.18 7.28 -8.04
N GLY A 154 9.58 6.60 -6.97
CA GLY A 154 10.88 5.95 -6.87
C GLY A 154 10.84 4.55 -7.49
N LEU A 155 9.81 3.80 -7.13
CA LEU A 155 9.46 2.50 -7.68
C LEU A 155 8.00 2.56 -8.11
N ALA A 156 7.71 2.17 -9.34
CA ALA A 156 6.35 2.00 -9.85
C ALA A 156 6.20 0.59 -10.41
N CYS A 157 5.27 -0.20 -9.88
CA CYS A 157 5.03 -1.55 -10.38
C CYS A 157 3.55 -1.86 -10.62
N GLY A 158 3.25 -2.41 -11.78
CA GLY A 158 2.04 -3.20 -12.02
C GLY A 158 2.31 -4.66 -11.67
N LEU A 159 1.35 -5.36 -11.05
CA LEU A 159 1.44 -6.80 -10.79
C LEU A 159 0.19 -7.57 -11.24
N ARG A 160 0.37 -8.84 -11.64
CA ARG A 160 -0.68 -9.83 -11.93
C ARG A 160 -0.17 -11.27 -11.71
N GLN A 161 -1.05 -12.24 -11.45
CA GLN A 161 -0.79 -13.68 -11.54
C GLN A 161 0.55 -14.19 -10.96
N GLY A 162 0.65 -14.31 -9.63
CA GLY A 162 1.83 -14.93 -8.99
C GLY A 162 3.14 -14.13 -9.11
N GLN A 163 3.12 -12.96 -9.76
CA GLN A 163 4.27 -12.07 -9.86
C GLN A 163 4.66 -11.52 -8.50
N ARG A 164 5.95 -11.28 -8.32
CA ARG A 164 6.51 -10.85 -7.05
C ARG A 164 7.51 -9.72 -7.20
N VAL A 165 7.38 -8.71 -6.37
CA VAL A 165 8.38 -7.64 -6.23
C VAL A 165 8.80 -7.57 -4.78
N VAL A 166 10.11 -7.61 -4.54
CA VAL A 166 10.66 -7.53 -3.19
C VAL A 166 11.70 -6.41 -3.09
N ALA A 167 11.44 -5.42 -2.24
CA ALA A 167 12.36 -4.35 -1.92
C ALA A 167 12.87 -4.49 -0.48
N ARG A 168 14.19 -4.48 -0.29
CA ARG A 168 14.85 -4.58 1.02
C ARG A 168 15.85 -3.44 1.18
N GLY A 169 15.75 -2.64 2.24
CA GLY A 169 16.70 -1.56 2.48
C GLY A 169 16.69 -0.45 1.41
N VAL A 170 15.57 -0.31 0.68
CA VAL A 170 15.44 0.70 -0.39
C VAL A 170 15.12 2.06 0.21
N HIS A 171 15.88 3.08 -0.20
CA HIS A 171 15.66 4.47 0.19
C HIS A 171 15.16 5.24 -1.02
N SER A 172 14.01 5.89 -0.94
CA SER A 172 13.48 6.72 -2.01
C SER A 172 13.10 8.13 -1.54
N ASN A 173 13.31 9.12 -2.42
CA ASN A 173 12.74 10.45 -2.27
C ASN A 173 11.35 10.58 -2.93
N GLY A 174 10.89 9.51 -3.57
CA GLY A 174 9.61 9.40 -4.27
C GLY A 174 8.79 8.24 -3.73
N MET A 175 7.64 7.98 -4.33
CA MET A 175 6.70 6.96 -3.89
C MET A 175 7.23 5.55 -4.20
N LEU A 176 6.99 4.62 -3.27
CA LEU A 176 7.03 3.19 -3.54
C LEU A 176 5.61 2.77 -3.88
N TRP A 177 5.31 2.71 -5.17
CA TRP A 177 3.96 2.54 -5.69
C TRP A 177 3.77 1.19 -6.36
N MET A 178 2.68 0.51 -6.01
CA MET A 178 2.21 -0.67 -6.72
C MET A 178 0.75 -0.49 -7.17
N HIS A 179 0.37 -1.12 -8.27
CA HIS A 179 -1.02 -1.34 -8.66
C HIS A 179 -1.22 -2.71 -9.33
N ASN A 180 -2.45 -3.17 -9.50
CA ASN A 180 -2.70 -4.40 -10.26
C ASN A 180 -3.08 -4.12 -11.71
N GLY A 181 -2.78 -5.07 -12.59
CA GLY A 181 -3.21 -5.01 -13.98
C GLY A 181 -4.73 -4.94 -14.13
N PHE A 182 -5.21 -4.12 -15.06
CA PHE A 182 -6.63 -3.76 -15.21
C PHE A 182 -7.50 -4.76 -15.99
N GLU A 183 -6.91 -5.84 -16.51
CA GLU A 183 -7.58 -6.71 -17.48
C GLU A 183 -8.16 -7.99 -16.86
N ALA A 184 -9.08 -8.64 -17.60
CA ALA A 184 -9.74 -9.91 -17.26
C ALA A 184 -8.79 -11.11 -17.03
N TYR A 185 -7.48 -10.87 -17.07
CA TYR A 185 -6.41 -11.82 -16.79
C TYR A 185 -5.67 -11.51 -15.48
N ALA A 186 -6.20 -10.67 -14.59
CA ALA A 186 -5.64 -10.37 -13.26
C ALA A 186 -5.72 -11.57 -12.29
N GLY A 187 -5.11 -12.71 -12.62
CA GLY A 187 -5.16 -13.90 -11.77
C GLY A 187 -4.40 -13.73 -10.45
N GLU A 188 -4.56 -14.73 -9.59
CA GLU A 188 -4.30 -14.64 -8.15
C GLU A 188 -2.82 -14.80 -7.76
N GLY A 189 -2.48 -14.36 -6.54
CA GLY A 189 -1.25 -14.76 -5.83
C GLY A 189 -0.06 -13.81 -5.99
N CYS A 190 -0.27 -12.58 -6.44
CA CYS A 190 0.76 -11.55 -6.55
C CYS A 190 1.31 -11.19 -5.18
N ARG A 191 2.58 -10.78 -5.12
CA ARG A 191 3.24 -10.40 -3.86
C ARG A 191 4.03 -9.12 -4.01
N PHE A 192 3.68 -8.10 -3.24
CA PHE A 192 4.48 -6.87 -3.12
C PHE A 192 5.03 -6.78 -1.70
N GLU A 193 6.35 -6.80 -1.57
CA GLU A 193 7.01 -6.96 -0.29
C GLU A 193 8.07 -5.87 -0.06
N LEU A 194 7.89 -5.08 0.99
CA LEU A 194 8.78 -4.01 1.41
C LEU A 194 9.36 -4.34 2.79
N TYR A 195 10.68 -4.39 2.90
CA TYR A 195 11.39 -4.64 4.15
C TYR A 195 12.41 -3.54 4.43
N ASN A 196 12.34 -2.90 5.60
CA ASN A 196 13.28 -1.86 6.03
C ASN A 196 13.48 -0.72 5.01
N CYS A 197 12.42 -0.36 4.28
CA CYS A 197 12.46 0.68 3.27
C CYS A 197 12.17 2.06 3.87
N ILE A 198 12.73 3.10 3.26
CA ILE A 198 12.50 4.50 3.64
C ILE A 198 11.97 5.23 2.43
N SER A 199 10.80 5.84 2.53
CA SER A 199 10.15 6.57 1.44
C SER A 199 9.21 7.62 2.01
N PRO A 200 9.00 8.80 1.39
CA PRO A 200 7.94 9.70 1.82
C PRO A 200 6.54 9.05 1.65
N PHE A 201 6.33 8.24 0.61
CA PHE A 201 5.05 7.59 0.35
C PHE A 201 5.22 6.10 0.03
N ILE A 202 4.35 5.29 0.60
CA ILE A 202 4.07 3.94 0.13
C ILE A 202 2.64 3.96 -0.39
N VAL A 203 2.44 3.59 -1.65
CA VAL A 203 1.14 3.68 -2.30
C VAL A 203 0.75 2.31 -2.85
N ILE A 204 -0.43 1.84 -2.45
CA ILE A 204 -1.04 0.60 -2.90
C ILE A 204 -2.29 0.98 -3.70
N GLY A 205 -2.24 0.83 -5.02
CA GLY A 205 -3.32 1.24 -5.92
C GLY A 205 -4.10 0.07 -6.51
N GLU A 206 -5.36 0.36 -6.87
CA GLU A 206 -6.18 -0.44 -7.80
C GLU A 206 -6.20 -1.94 -7.49
N LEU A 207 -6.91 -2.32 -6.42
CA LEU A 207 -7.16 -3.73 -6.11
C LEU A 207 -8.43 -4.21 -6.82
N ILE A 208 -8.30 -4.54 -8.10
CA ILE A 208 -9.32 -5.28 -8.86
C ILE A 208 -8.68 -6.63 -9.23
N THR A 209 -8.64 -7.59 -8.31
CA THR A 209 -8.10 -8.93 -8.61
C THR A 209 -8.99 -10.03 -8.05
N TYR A 210 -8.77 -11.26 -8.51
CA TYR A 210 -9.63 -12.42 -8.23
C TYR A 210 -9.38 -13.10 -6.87
N GLY A 211 -8.43 -12.63 -6.03
CA GLY A 211 -8.15 -13.18 -4.69
C GLY A 211 -6.67 -13.50 -4.43
N ASN A 212 -6.33 -13.80 -3.16
CA ASN A 212 -5.06 -14.39 -2.68
C ASN A 212 -3.76 -13.60 -2.88
N ASP A 213 -3.80 -12.32 -3.19
CA ASP A 213 -2.61 -11.50 -3.28
C ASP A 213 -2.08 -11.13 -1.87
N THR A 214 -0.80 -10.75 -1.77
CA THR A 214 -0.15 -10.42 -0.49
C THR A 214 0.62 -9.12 -0.59
N ILE A 215 0.35 -8.18 0.32
CA ILE A 215 1.19 -7.01 0.57
C ILE A 215 1.92 -7.21 1.90
N VAL A 216 3.24 -7.18 1.89
CA VAL A 216 4.07 -7.21 3.10
C VAL A 216 4.78 -5.88 3.24
N ILE A 217 4.64 -5.22 4.38
CA ILE A 217 5.39 -4.00 4.73
C ILE A 217 5.93 -4.20 6.13
N GLU A 218 7.24 -4.36 6.24
CA GLU A 218 7.92 -4.66 7.49
C GLU A 218 9.11 -3.72 7.73
N GLY A 219 9.23 -3.15 8.93
CA GLY A 219 10.35 -2.29 9.32
C GLY A 219 10.48 -0.99 8.51
N CYS A 220 9.46 -0.62 7.74
CA CYS A 220 9.52 0.52 6.82
C CYS A 220 9.24 1.84 7.53
N ARG A 221 9.80 2.94 7.00
CA ARG A 221 9.51 4.31 7.43
C ARG A 221 8.92 5.12 6.28
N ALA A 222 7.76 5.70 6.50
CA ALA A 222 7.15 6.63 5.55
C ALA A 222 6.29 7.70 6.21
N GLU A 223 6.10 8.82 5.51
CA GLU A 223 5.14 9.83 5.93
C GLU A 223 3.71 9.33 5.66
N PHE A 224 3.48 8.78 4.47
CA PHE A 224 2.16 8.26 4.09
C PHE A 224 2.20 6.79 3.66
N LEU A 225 1.24 6.00 4.14
CA LEU A 225 0.77 4.78 3.51
C LEU A 225 -0.61 5.04 2.89
N ARG A 226 -0.67 5.13 1.57
CA ARG A 226 -1.90 5.47 0.83
C ARG A 226 -2.45 4.25 0.11
N TYR A 227 -3.75 4.05 0.29
CA TYR A 227 -4.54 3.10 -0.47
C TYR A 227 -5.40 3.82 -1.49
N LEU A 228 -5.19 3.55 -2.79
CA LEU A 228 -6.00 4.13 -3.87
C LEU A 228 -7.10 3.15 -4.30
N TYR A 229 -8.33 3.47 -3.93
CA TYR A 229 -9.53 2.71 -4.30
C TYR A 229 -10.20 3.32 -5.53
N ILE A 230 -10.01 2.73 -6.72
CA ILE A 230 -10.63 3.27 -7.94
C ILE A 230 -12.08 2.82 -8.05
N LYS A 231 -13.00 3.77 -7.84
CA LYS A 231 -14.44 3.57 -8.00
C LYS A 231 -14.88 3.94 -9.42
N GLY A 232 -14.21 3.36 -10.43
CA GLY A 232 -14.49 3.65 -11.84
C GLY A 232 -15.86 3.10 -12.30
N VAL A 233 -16.48 3.75 -13.29
CA VAL A 233 -17.77 3.33 -13.89
C VAL A 233 -17.70 1.91 -14.47
N ALA A 234 -16.51 1.45 -14.89
CA ALA A 234 -16.26 0.05 -15.31
C ALA A 234 -16.42 -0.96 -14.15
N VAL A 235 -16.09 -0.58 -12.92
CA VAL A 235 -16.24 -1.43 -11.71
C VAL A 235 -17.72 -1.64 -11.36
N GLN A 236 -18.63 -0.74 -11.78
CA GLN A 236 -20.06 -0.91 -11.53
C GLN A 236 -20.67 -2.11 -12.28
N GLN A 237 -20.10 -2.51 -13.42
CA GLN A 237 -20.55 -3.69 -14.18
C GLN A 237 -19.97 -5.00 -13.62
N LEU A 238 -18.90 -4.95 -12.83
CA LEU A 238 -18.21 -6.10 -12.22
C LEU A 238 -18.64 -6.38 -10.77
N ARG A 239 -19.66 -5.67 -10.25
CA ARG A 239 -20.09 -5.64 -8.84
C ARG A 239 -20.27 -7.00 -8.12
N PRO A 240 -20.61 -8.13 -8.75
CA PRO A 240 -20.67 -9.42 -8.04
C PRO A 240 -19.29 -10.04 -7.72
N TYR A 241 -18.21 -9.61 -8.40
CA TYR A 241 -16.92 -10.30 -8.41
C TYR A 241 -15.76 -9.50 -7.80
N VAL A 242 -15.95 -8.24 -7.45
CA VAL A 242 -14.92 -7.41 -6.83
C VAL A 242 -14.93 -7.65 -5.32
N GLN A 243 -14.20 -8.67 -4.89
CA GLN A 243 -13.81 -8.83 -3.48
C GLN A 243 -12.43 -8.19 -3.28
N SER A 244 -12.19 -7.66 -2.09
CA SER A 244 -10.82 -7.38 -1.69
C SER A 244 -10.03 -8.67 -1.69
N SER A 245 -8.95 -8.68 -2.45
CA SER A 245 -8.18 -9.87 -2.78
C SER A 245 -6.82 -9.91 -2.09
N PHE A 246 -6.48 -8.91 -1.28
CA PHE A 246 -5.16 -8.77 -0.67
C PHE A 246 -5.18 -9.08 0.81
N SER A 247 -4.22 -9.89 1.24
CA SER A 247 -3.79 -9.99 2.63
C SER A 247 -2.69 -8.95 2.89
N PHE A 248 -2.84 -8.20 3.99
CA PHE A 248 -1.83 -7.24 4.43
C PHE A 248 -1.06 -7.78 5.63
N GLU A 249 0.26 -7.79 5.53
CA GLU A 249 1.19 -8.06 6.63
C GLU A 249 1.98 -6.79 6.95
N LEU A 250 1.52 -6.04 7.95
CA LEU A 250 2.16 -4.79 8.41
C LEU A 250 2.86 -5.04 9.76
N ARG A 251 4.19 -4.87 9.84
CA ARG A 251 4.98 -5.18 11.05
C ARG A 251 6.09 -4.18 11.32
N GLY A 252 6.20 -3.66 12.54
CA GLY A 252 7.34 -2.86 12.98
C GLY A 252 7.60 -1.58 12.16
N ASN A 253 6.58 -1.03 11.50
CA ASN A 253 6.71 0.15 10.65
C ASN A 253 6.59 1.46 11.45
N SER A 254 7.21 2.52 10.95
CA SER A 254 7.04 3.90 11.41
C SER A 254 6.35 4.69 10.30
N ILE A 255 5.02 4.75 10.33
CA ILE A 255 4.20 5.44 9.34
C ILE A 255 3.45 6.59 10.03
N ASP A 256 3.61 7.81 9.52
CA ASP A 256 3.00 9.00 10.16
C ASP A 256 1.49 9.09 9.86
N TYR A 257 1.07 8.77 8.63
CA TYR A 257 -0.30 8.81 8.17
C TYR A 257 -0.66 7.60 7.31
N VAL A 258 -1.87 7.09 7.49
CA VAL A 258 -2.45 6.09 6.60
C VAL A 258 -3.75 6.65 6.05
N GLU A 259 -4.02 6.47 4.76
CA GLU A 259 -5.24 6.98 4.15
C GLU A 259 -5.78 6.09 3.04
N ALA A 260 -7.10 6.06 2.88
CA ALA A 260 -7.76 5.52 1.71
C ALA A 260 -8.40 6.65 0.90
N VAL A 261 -8.07 6.69 -0.38
CA VAL A 261 -8.53 7.72 -1.33
C VAL A 261 -9.35 7.02 -2.41
N THR A 262 -10.56 7.52 -2.70
CA THR A 262 -11.34 7.03 -3.82
C THR A 262 -11.18 7.93 -5.04
N THR A 263 -11.11 7.37 -6.24
CA THR A 263 -10.86 8.17 -7.46
C THR A 263 -12.12 8.65 -8.17
N MET A 264 -13.27 8.71 -7.49
CA MET A 264 -14.49 9.21 -8.17
C MET A 264 -14.45 10.72 -8.44
N ASP A 265 -13.43 11.44 -7.98
CA ASP A 265 -13.17 12.84 -8.34
C ASP A 265 -11.66 13.06 -8.44
N LEU A 266 -11.18 13.63 -9.56
CA LEU A 266 -9.88 14.33 -9.65
C LEU A 266 -9.96 15.64 -8.83
N GLY A 267 -10.21 15.48 -7.53
CA GLY A 267 -10.65 16.48 -6.56
C GLY A 267 -10.89 15.78 -5.22
N TYR A 268 -9.79 15.36 -4.60
CA TYR A 268 -9.67 14.47 -3.44
C TYR A 268 -10.74 14.63 -2.34
N THR A 269 -11.59 13.61 -2.18
CA THR A 269 -12.28 13.32 -0.93
C THR A 269 -11.78 11.98 -0.37
N SER A 270 -11.18 12.02 0.82
CA SER A 270 -10.79 10.83 1.57
C SER A 270 -12.04 10.07 1.99
N VAL A 271 -12.04 8.74 1.85
CA VAL A 271 -13.14 7.89 2.34
C VAL A 271 -12.54 6.91 3.34
N PRO A 272 -12.57 7.23 4.65
CA PRO A 272 -11.94 6.43 5.71
C PRO A 272 -12.39 4.95 5.73
N THR A 273 -13.64 4.68 5.33
CA THR A 273 -14.30 3.38 5.54
C THR A 273 -13.78 2.23 4.68
N ALA A 274 -13.11 2.50 3.56
CA ALA A 274 -12.64 1.43 2.68
C ALA A 274 -11.46 0.65 3.29
N PHE A 275 -10.56 1.33 4.01
CA PHE A 275 -9.39 0.68 4.61
C PHE A 275 -9.77 -0.22 5.79
N ASP A 276 -10.72 0.22 6.61
CA ASP A 276 -11.22 -0.54 7.76
C ASP A 276 -11.93 -1.84 7.36
N GLU A 277 -12.67 -1.83 6.23
CA GLU A 277 -13.29 -3.03 5.64
C GLU A 277 -12.23 -3.99 5.05
N LEU A 278 -11.14 -3.47 4.49
CA LEU A 278 -10.06 -4.25 3.86
C LEU A 278 -9.14 -4.95 4.86
N CYS A 279 -8.90 -4.32 6.02
CA CYS A 279 -7.98 -4.84 7.03
C CYS A 279 -8.66 -5.66 8.13
N GLU A 280 -9.94 -6.05 7.96
CA GLU A 280 -10.72 -6.78 8.99
C GLU A 280 -10.68 -6.09 10.38
N GLY A 281 -10.54 -4.75 10.41
CA GLY A 281 -10.36 -4.01 11.66
C GLY A 281 -9.06 -4.30 12.43
N LYS A 282 -7.99 -4.77 11.74
CA LYS A 282 -6.69 -5.08 12.36
C LYS A 282 -5.72 -3.89 12.44
N TRP A 283 -5.95 -2.79 11.72
CA TRP A 283 -5.22 -1.53 11.92
C TRP A 283 -6.16 -0.33 11.82
N SER A 284 -6.25 0.34 12.96
CA SER A 284 -7.03 1.54 13.27
C SER A 284 -6.44 2.75 12.55
N ILE A 285 -7.14 3.30 11.56
CA ILE A 285 -6.99 4.72 11.24
C ILE A 285 -8.11 5.41 11.98
N SER A 286 -7.82 5.73 13.23
CA SER A 286 -8.68 6.63 13.98
C SER A 286 -8.73 7.94 13.21
N ASP A 287 -9.76 8.21 12.40
CA ASP A 287 -10.11 9.59 12.05
C ASP A 287 -10.21 10.33 13.40
N PRO A 288 -9.22 11.18 13.76
CA PRO A 288 -9.14 11.76 15.10
C PRO A 288 -10.29 12.75 15.34
N SER A 289 -10.96 13.12 14.26
CA SER A 289 -12.16 13.91 14.33
C SER A 289 -13.27 13.07 14.96
N ILE A 290 -13.41 11.78 14.62
CA ILE A 290 -14.51 10.91 15.08
C ILE A 290 -14.13 9.86 16.14
N HIS A 291 -12.85 9.77 16.47
CA HIS A 291 -12.31 8.81 17.43
C HIS A 291 -11.59 9.55 18.55
N GLN A 292 -11.68 8.99 19.75
CA GLN A 292 -11.09 9.55 20.96
C GLN A 292 -10.20 8.49 21.62
N PHE A 293 -8.97 8.88 21.96
CA PHE A 293 -8.09 8.06 22.78
C PHE A 293 -8.42 8.32 24.25
N VAL A 294 -8.97 7.33 24.93
CA VAL A 294 -9.57 7.49 26.25
C VAL A 294 -9.13 6.40 27.20
N ARG A 295 -9.03 6.78 28.48
CA ARG A 295 -8.69 5.85 29.57
C ARG A 295 -9.94 5.08 30.02
N ASN A 296 -9.84 3.78 30.27
CA ASN A 296 -10.87 3.05 30.99
C ASN A 296 -10.76 3.38 32.49
N THR A 297 -11.73 4.13 33.00
CA THR A 297 -11.84 4.49 34.42
C THR A 297 -12.86 3.61 35.16
N GLY A 298 -13.43 2.62 34.48
CA GLY A 298 -14.29 1.59 35.07
C GLY A 298 -13.52 0.46 35.74
N ALA A 299 -14.24 -0.37 36.51
CA ALA A 299 -13.68 -1.51 37.23
C ALA A 299 -13.58 -2.80 36.39
N ALA A 300 -14.08 -2.80 35.16
CA ALA A 300 -14.15 -3.97 34.29
C ALA A 300 -13.56 -3.68 32.91
N ASP A 301 -13.07 -4.73 32.26
CA ASP A 301 -12.58 -4.69 30.88
C ASP A 301 -13.67 -4.21 29.93
N ILE A 302 -13.30 -3.29 29.03
CA ILE A 302 -14.11 -2.92 27.88
C ILE A 302 -13.64 -3.80 26.73
N VAL A 303 -14.47 -4.75 26.30
CA VAL A 303 -14.14 -5.60 25.14
C VAL A 303 -14.48 -4.87 23.84
N ARG A 304 -13.76 -5.20 22.75
CA ARG A 304 -14.03 -4.66 21.41
C ARG A 304 -15.51 -4.79 21.04
N GLY A 305 -16.08 -3.71 20.47
CA GLY A 305 -17.50 -3.62 20.11
C GLY A 305 -18.43 -3.27 21.28
N SER A 306 -17.91 -3.09 22.49
CA SER A 306 -18.72 -2.63 23.62
C SER A 306 -19.14 -1.17 23.45
N LEU A 307 -20.38 -0.88 23.79
CA LEU A 307 -20.83 0.49 24.02
C LEU A 307 -20.16 1.05 25.28
N VAL A 308 -19.81 2.34 25.25
CA VAL A 308 -19.16 3.03 26.37
C VAL A 308 -19.87 4.32 26.75
N SER A 309 -19.75 4.69 28.03
CA SER A 309 -20.22 5.95 28.59
C SER A 309 -19.05 6.73 29.20
N ARG A 310 -19.20 8.06 29.32
CA ARG A 310 -18.23 8.93 30.00
C ARG A 310 -18.19 8.61 31.50
N ASN A 311 -16.98 8.55 32.06
CA ASN A 311 -16.76 8.39 33.49
C ASN A 311 -15.55 9.22 33.93
N GLY A 312 -15.81 10.42 34.42
CA GLY A 312 -14.77 11.40 34.73
C GLY A 312 -14.02 11.86 33.46
N ASP A 313 -12.70 11.78 33.50
CA ASP A 313 -11.79 12.08 32.38
C ASP A 313 -11.67 10.92 31.36
N GLY A 314 -12.24 9.76 31.68
CA GLY A 314 -12.19 8.57 30.83
C GLY A 314 -13.58 8.01 30.47
N VAL A 315 -13.60 6.70 30.21
CA VAL A 315 -14.78 5.94 29.83
C VAL A 315 -14.93 4.68 30.67
N LYS A 316 -16.13 4.13 30.68
CA LYS A 316 -16.43 2.78 31.18
C LYS A 316 -17.41 2.09 30.24
N ARG A 317 -17.61 0.78 30.44
CA ARG A 317 -18.67 0.05 29.73
C ARG A 317 -20.02 0.68 30.01
N TRP A 318 -20.79 0.93 28.96
CA TRP A 318 -22.10 1.56 29.03
C TRP A 318 -23.07 0.70 29.87
N ALA A 319 -23.87 1.36 30.69
CA ALA A 319 -24.98 0.75 31.44
C ALA A 319 -26.32 1.39 31.07
N SER A 320 -27.41 0.63 31.29
CA SER A 320 -28.77 1.10 31.04
C SER A 320 -29.04 2.44 31.74
N GLY A 321 -29.60 3.39 30.99
CA GLY A 321 -29.87 4.76 31.45
C GLY A 321 -28.71 5.73 31.32
N GLU A 322 -27.52 5.29 30.91
CA GLU A 322 -26.38 6.18 30.65
C GLU A 322 -26.40 6.75 29.24
N ARG A 323 -25.78 7.92 29.08
CA ARG A 323 -25.53 8.50 27.77
C ARG A 323 -24.46 7.70 27.03
N LEU A 324 -24.75 7.38 25.78
CA LEU A 324 -23.77 6.77 24.89
C LEU A 324 -22.69 7.80 24.57
N TYR A 325 -21.45 7.51 24.93
CA TYR A 325 -20.29 8.28 24.51
C TYR A 325 -19.75 7.76 23.18
N GLY A 326 -19.75 6.45 22.97
CA GLY A 326 -19.26 5.84 21.74
C GLY A 326 -19.21 4.32 21.79
N MET A 327 -18.49 3.72 20.84
CA MET A 327 -18.23 2.29 20.78
C MET A 327 -16.72 2.04 20.84
N ALA A 328 -16.29 1.09 21.67
CA ALA A 328 -14.90 0.70 21.79
C ALA A 328 -14.44 -0.08 20.55
N LEU A 329 -13.33 0.35 19.94
CA LEU A 329 -12.71 -0.34 18.82
C LEU A 329 -11.65 -1.35 19.27
N ASP A 330 -11.19 -1.23 20.52
CA ASP A 330 -10.17 -2.09 21.12
C ASP A 330 -10.66 -2.74 22.42
N VAL A 331 -9.84 -3.67 22.93
CA VAL A 331 -9.95 -4.12 24.32
C VAL A 331 -9.23 -3.09 25.20
N ILE A 332 -9.94 -2.52 26.18
CA ILE A 332 -9.40 -1.50 27.08
C ILE A 332 -9.51 -2.01 28.52
N LEU A 333 -8.39 -2.45 29.09
CA LEU A 333 -8.31 -2.93 30.48
C LEU A 333 -8.51 -1.76 31.47
N PRO A 334 -8.96 -2.00 32.71
CA PRO A 334 -9.04 -0.97 33.74
C PRO A 334 -7.72 -0.20 33.84
N VAL A 335 -7.81 1.11 33.99
CA VAL A 335 -6.69 2.07 34.02
C VAL A 335 -5.87 2.27 32.74
N ASP A 336 -6.05 1.44 31.71
CA ASP A 336 -5.38 1.55 30.42
C ASP A 336 -6.12 2.47 29.44
N TYR A 337 -5.50 2.75 28.30
CA TYR A 337 -6.06 3.58 27.23
C TYR A 337 -6.41 2.75 26.00
N GLY A 338 -7.43 3.19 25.27
CA GLY A 338 -7.79 2.63 23.99
C GLY A 338 -8.66 3.57 23.17
N ILE A 339 -9.09 3.09 22.01
CA ILE A 339 -9.80 3.92 21.03
C ILE A 339 -11.31 3.72 21.13
N VAL A 340 -12.04 4.84 21.20
CA VAL A 340 -13.50 4.88 21.16
C VAL A 340 -13.95 5.73 19.97
N GLN A 341 -14.91 5.22 19.19
CA GLN A 341 -15.58 6.00 18.15
C GLN A 341 -16.77 6.76 18.75
N ASP A 342 -16.66 8.08 18.85
CA ASP A 342 -17.64 8.96 19.52
C ASP A 342 -18.64 9.64 18.56
N ARG A 343 -18.42 9.50 17.25
CA ARG A 343 -19.31 9.94 16.17
C ARG A 343 -19.06 9.12 14.88
N GLY A 344 -19.85 9.31 13.84
CA GLY A 344 -19.73 8.53 12.60
C GLY A 344 -20.53 7.22 12.64
N ILE A 345 -20.26 6.26 11.76
CA ILE A 345 -21.10 5.07 11.60
C ILE A 345 -20.63 3.94 12.51
N VAL A 346 -21.54 3.40 13.33
CA VAL A 346 -21.32 2.20 14.16
C VAL A 346 -22.39 1.14 13.90
N PHE A 347 -22.13 -0.09 14.34
CA PHE A 347 -23.07 -1.21 14.20
C PHE A 347 -23.68 -1.53 15.56
N ILE A 348 -25.00 -1.38 15.68
CA ILE A 348 -25.74 -1.62 16.93
C ILE A 348 -26.74 -2.76 16.72
N PRO A 349 -26.79 -3.77 17.59
CA PRO A 349 -27.83 -4.80 17.53
C PRO A 349 -29.22 -4.17 17.65
N VAL A 350 -30.20 -4.61 16.87
CA VAL A 350 -31.58 -4.09 16.93
C VAL A 350 -32.42 -4.95 17.87
N HIS A 351 -33.38 -4.33 18.55
CA HIS A 351 -34.36 -5.09 19.32
C HIS A 351 -35.20 -5.97 18.37
N PRO A 352 -35.43 -7.26 18.72
CA PRO A 352 -36.06 -8.22 17.81
C PRO A 352 -37.47 -7.82 17.36
N ASP A 353 -38.18 -7.00 18.14
CA ASP A 353 -39.55 -6.56 17.86
C ASP A 353 -39.62 -5.15 17.23
N THR A 354 -38.52 -4.64 16.65
CA THR A 354 -38.46 -3.28 16.11
C THR A 354 -38.06 -3.25 14.63
N GLU A 355 -38.88 -2.58 13.82
CA GLU A 355 -38.53 -2.18 12.46
C GLU A 355 -38.08 -0.72 12.42
N ILE A 356 -36.95 -0.45 11.76
CA ILE A 356 -36.33 0.88 11.69
C ILE A 356 -36.06 1.20 10.22
N ALA A 357 -36.63 2.30 9.74
CA ALA A 357 -36.42 2.81 8.39
C ALA A 357 -35.08 3.54 8.28
N GLU A 358 -34.61 3.74 7.05
CA GLU A 358 -33.45 4.60 6.78
C GLU A 358 -33.72 6.03 7.25
N ASP A 359 -32.68 6.68 7.79
CA ASP A 359 -32.70 8.01 8.41
C ASP A 359 -33.62 8.16 9.63
N GLU A 360 -34.23 7.07 10.11
CA GLU A 360 -35.03 7.09 11.33
C GLU A 360 -34.14 7.31 12.56
N PRO A 361 -34.51 8.23 13.48
CA PRO A 361 -33.83 8.38 14.76
C PRO A 361 -33.87 7.11 15.59
N VAL A 362 -32.76 6.80 16.25
CA VAL A 362 -32.62 5.61 17.10
C VAL A 362 -32.26 5.96 18.53
N GLU A 363 -32.71 5.13 19.46
CA GLU A 363 -32.37 5.15 20.90
C GLU A 363 -31.89 3.74 21.33
N LEU A 364 -31.32 3.62 22.53
CA LEU A 364 -30.96 2.32 23.13
C LEU A 364 -32.03 1.89 24.14
N ASP A 365 -32.41 0.62 24.09
CA ASP A 365 -33.17 -0.01 25.17
C ASP A 365 -32.28 -0.38 26.37
N ALA A 366 -32.89 -0.95 27.42
CA ALA A 366 -32.16 -1.34 28.63
C ALA A 366 -31.10 -2.44 28.43
N SER A 367 -31.12 -3.12 27.27
CA SER A 367 -30.15 -4.15 26.89
C SER A 367 -29.06 -3.63 25.95
N GLY A 368 -29.08 -2.34 25.59
CA GLY A 368 -28.15 -1.72 24.66
C GLY A 368 -28.45 -2.02 23.19
N ARG A 369 -29.69 -2.40 22.87
CA ARG A 369 -30.13 -2.62 21.49
C ARG A 369 -30.82 -1.38 20.95
N ALA A 370 -30.64 -1.12 19.66
CA ALA A 370 -31.31 -0.04 18.95
C ALA A 370 -32.82 -0.32 18.90
N VAL A 371 -33.61 0.67 19.29
CA VAL A 371 -35.07 0.68 19.11
C VAL A 371 -35.49 1.97 18.40
N ARG A 372 -36.72 1.96 17.85
CA ARG A 372 -37.37 3.15 17.31
C ARG A 372 -37.47 4.17 18.44
N HIS A 373 -37.16 5.42 18.13
CA HIS A 373 -37.24 6.53 19.08
C HIS A 373 -38.65 6.65 19.68
N GLY A 374 -38.80 6.17 20.91
CA GLY A 374 -40.07 6.10 21.61
C GLY A 374 -40.18 7.13 22.73
N ARG A 375 -39.13 7.26 23.57
CA ARG A 375 -39.13 8.12 24.78
C ARG A 375 -37.73 8.52 25.32
N GLY A 376 -36.64 8.01 24.74
CA GLY A 376 -35.26 8.13 25.24
C GLY A 376 -34.40 9.19 24.52
N GLU A 377 -33.11 9.22 24.88
CA GLU A 377 -32.14 10.12 24.24
C GLU A 377 -31.69 9.54 22.88
N LYS A 378 -31.78 10.38 21.84
CA LYS A 378 -31.34 10.01 20.49
C LYS A 378 -29.83 9.82 20.45
N ILE A 379 -29.39 8.63 20.02
CA ILE A 379 -27.96 8.32 19.84
C ILE A 379 -27.47 8.58 18.41
N GLY A 380 -28.38 8.60 17.44
CA GLY A 380 -28.02 8.75 16.03
C GLY A 380 -29.21 8.58 15.07
N VAL A 381 -28.90 8.35 13.80
CA VAL A 381 -29.87 8.03 12.75
C VAL A 381 -29.47 6.74 12.04
N ALA A 382 -30.46 5.92 11.66
CA ALA A 382 -30.24 4.74 10.85
C ALA A 382 -29.67 5.12 9.47
N GLN A 383 -28.71 4.36 8.95
CA GLN A 383 -28.13 4.56 7.60
C GLN A 383 -28.53 3.42 6.65
N GLY A 384 -29.68 2.84 6.91
CA GLY A 384 -30.26 1.79 6.12
C GLY A 384 -31.48 1.22 6.82
N ARG A 385 -32.29 0.48 6.06
CA ARG A 385 -33.49 -0.16 6.58
C ARG A 385 -33.15 -1.47 7.28
N TYR A 386 -33.72 -1.66 8.47
CA TYR A 386 -33.75 -2.93 9.19
C TYR A 386 -35.17 -3.45 9.31
N ALA A 387 -35.39 -4.63 8.76
CA ALA A 387 -36.56 -5.48 9.00
C ALA A 387 -36.03 -6.82 9.53
N HIS A 388 -36.79 -7.45 10.43
CA HIS A 388 -36.44 -8.64 11.21
C HIS A 388 -35.45 -9.62 10.52
N GLY A 389 -34.34 -9.96 11.21
CA GLY A 389 -33.33 -10.98 10.83
C GLY A 389 -32.52 -10.62 9.56
N ASP A 390 -31.32 -10.05 9.62
CA ASP A 390 -30.12 -10.83 10.01
C ASP A 390 -28.83 -9.97 10.07
N ARG A 391 -28.88 -8.73 10.58
CA ARG A 391 -27.66 -7.91 10.73
C ARG A 391 -27.76 -6.80 11.79
N PRO A 392 -26.64 -6.41 12.43
CA PRO A 392 -26.60 -5.16 13.20
C PRO A 392 -27.03 -3.96 12.33
N LEU A 393 -27.73 -3.00 12.93
CA LEU A 393 -28.12 -1.76 12.28
C LEU A 393 -26.93 -0.82 12.17
N LYS A 394 -26.74 -0.25 10.98
CA LYS A 394 -25.81 0.86 10.77
C LYS A 394 -26.43 2.14 11.34
N VAL A 395 -25.79 2.70 12.36
CA VAL A 395 -26.23 3.91 13.04
C VAL A 395 -25.15 4.98 12.88
N LYS A 396 -25.51 6.12 12.28
CA LYS A 396 -24.67 7.31 12.28
C LYS A 396 -24.85 8.02 13.62
N LEU A 397 -23.87 7.84 14.50
CA LEU A 397 -23.76 8.58 15.74
C LEU A 397 -23.65 10.06 15.43
N THR A 398 -24.54 10.83 16.04
CA THR A 398 -24.41 12.29 16.12
C THR A 398 -23.52 12.61 17.31
N LYS A 399 -22.72 13.68 17.24
CA LYS A 399 -21.93 14.15 18.39
C LYS A 399 -22.88 14.27 19.58
N SER A 400 -22.77 13.35 20.54
CA SER A 400 -23.55 13.43 21.76
C SER A 400 -23.14 14.74 22.43
N GLN A 401 -24.12 15.59 22.73
CA GLN A 401 -23.82 16.87 23.35
C GLN A 401 -23.18 16.57 24.70
N LEU A 402 -21.85 16.73 24.77
CA LEU A 402 -21.06 16.61 25.98
C LEU A 402 -21.57 17.68 26.95
N SER A 403 -22.41 17.26 27.89
CA SER A 403 -22.64 17.99 29.15
C SER A 403 -22.23 17.09 30.29
#